data_AF-A0A841R2Z7-F1
#
_entry.id   AF-A0A841R2Z7-F1
#
_cell.length_a   1.000
_cell.length_b   1.000
_cell.length_c   1.000
_cell.angle_alpha   90.00
_cell.angle_beta   90.00
_cell.angle_gamma   90.00
#
_symmetry.space_group_name_H-M   'P 1'
#
loop_
_entity.id
_entity.type
_entity.pdbx_description
1 polymer ?
#
loop_
_entity_poly.entity_id
_entity_poly.type
_entity_poly.pdbx_seq_one_letter_code
_entity_poly.pdbx_strand_id
1 'polypeptide(L)'
;MKREINAMFFLQLSLALMFLAIGIVGITNYNSDLSQFGRSVGKVFGKSNDLFPIVFAVIQLVAGALLALSLFIDIPGRILPISLLIIFIFWAISIAMTFVLDNLFEPNFLVWLSQLSPQLVILTALWIVFRAE
;
A
#
# COMPACT_ATOMS: atom_id res chain seq x y z
N MET A 1 8.21 20.42 18.03
CA MET A 1 7.27 21.09 17.10
C MET A 1 5.89 20.51 17.38
N LYS A 2 4.85 21.29 17.72
CA LYS A 2 3.50 20.70 17.90
C LYS A 2 2.98 20.32 16.52
N ARG A 3 2.85 19.02 16.23
CA ARG A 3 2.18 18.55 15.00
C ARG A 3 0.73 19.03 15.04
N GLU A 4 0.37 19.99 14.18
CA GLU A 4 -1.00 20.47 14.08
C GLU A 4 -1.88 19.39 13.46
N ILE A 5 -3.05 19.17 14.04
CA ILE A 5 -4.06 18.26 13.50
C ILE A 5 -4.64 18.92 12.24
N ASN A 6 -4.11 18.55 11.09
CA ASN A 6 -4.51 19.06 9.77
C ASN A 6 -4.82 17.89 8.81
N ALA A 7 -5.31 18.18 7.61
CA ALA A 7 -5.62 17.17 6.58
C ALA A 7 -4.47 16.17 6.35
N MET A 8 -3.23 16.63 6.46
CA MET A 8 -2.03 15.80 6.35
C MET A 8 -1.95 14.70 7.42
N PHE A 9 -2.28 15.04 8.67
CA PHE A 9 -2.31 14.10 9.78
C PHE A 9 -3.31 12.98 9.51
N PHE A 10 -4.52 13.33 9.06
CA PHE A 10 -5.55 12.35 8.73
C PHE A 10 -5.17 11.48 7.53
N LEU A 11 -4.58 12.06 6.49
CA LEU A 11 -4.12 11.33 5.31
C LEU A 11 -3.04 10.28 5.69
N GLN A 12 -2.03 10.69 6.46
CA GLN A 12 -0.97 9.81 6.95
C GLN A 12 -1.52 8.72 7.88
N LEU A 13 -2.44 9.07 8.77
CA LEU A 13 -3.11 8.10 9.66
C LEU A 13 -3.91 7.07 8.86
N SER A 14 -4.71 7.51 7.88
CA SER A 14 -5.48 6.60 7.02
C SER A 14 -4.58 5.65 6.23
N LEU A 15 -3.47 6.16 5.67
CA LEU A 15 -2.48 5.33 4.99
C LEU A 15 -1.83 4.33 5.95
N ALA A 16 -1.43 4.77 7.15
CA ALA A 16 -0.82 3.91 8.15
C ALA A 16 -1.74 2.75 8.54
N LEU A 17 -3.01 3.04 8.84
CA LEU A 17 -4.02 2.03 9.16
C LEU A 17 -4.27 1.08 8.00
N MET A 18 -4.35 1.60 6.78
CA MET A 18 -4.53 0.80 5.57
C MET A 18 -3.36 -0.17 5.35
N PHE A 19 -2.12 0.31 5.45
CA PHE A 19 -0.93 -0.53 5.30
C PHE A 19 -0.81 -1.60 6.38
N LEU A 20 -1.13 -1.26 7.62
CA LEU A 20 -1.20 -2.23 8.71
C LEU A 20 -2.26 -3.30 8.43
N ALA A 21 -3.45 -2.89 8.00
CA ALA A 21 -4.53 -3.83 7.69
C ALA A 21 -4.15 -4.77 6.54
N ILE A 22 -3.61 -4.25 5.43
CA ILE A 22 -3.20 -5.06 4.28
C ILE A 22 -2.02 -5.98 4.66
N GLY A 23 -1.04 -5.48 5.41
CA GLY A 23 0.09 -6.28 5.88
C GLY A 23 -0.34 -7.45 6.78
N ILE A 24 -1.23 -7.19 7.76
CA ILE A 24 -1.79 -8.23 8.63
C ILE A 24 -2.59 -9.25 7.80
N VAL A 25 -3.44 -8.78 6.88
CA VAL A 25 -4.21 -9.66 5.99
C VAL A 25 -3.27 -10.50 5.11
N GLY A 26 -2.23 -9.91 4.53
CA GLY A 26 -1.27 -10.62 3.69
C GLY A 26 -0.52 -11.74 4.43
N ILE A 27 -0.24 -11.55 5.73
CA ILE A 27 0.38 -12.59 6.57
C ILE A 27 -0.65 -13.64 7.00
N THR A 28 -1.85 -13.22 7.43
CA THR A 28 -2.87 -14.11 8.02
C THR A 28 -3.55 -14.98 6.95
N ASN A 29 -3.75 -14.44 5.75
CA ASN A 29 -4.50 -15.07 4.67
C ASN A 29 -3.62 -15.72 3.60
N TYR A 30 -2.35 -16.06 3.89
CA TYR A 30 -1.54 -16.90 2.99
C TYR A 30 -2.27 -18.21 2.60
N ASN A 31 -3.29 -18.62 3.37
CA ASN A 31 -4.10 -19.81 3.13
C ASN A 31 -5.61 -19.57 2.88
N SER A 32 -6.13 -18.33 2.82
CA SER A 32 -7.59 -18.12 2.69
C SER A 32 -8.00 -16.90 1.86
N ASP A 33 -8.77 -17.18 0.81
CA ASP A 33 -9.40 -16.28 -0.17
C ASP A 33 -10.27 -15.18 0.50
N LEU A 34 -9.73 -13.96 0.70
CA LEU A 34 -10.55 -12.82 1.15
C LEU A 34 -10.21 -11.49 0.48
N SER A 35 -11.29 -10.83 -0.01
CA SER A 35 -11.42 -9.53 -0.68
C SER A 35 -10.87 -9.41 -2.12
N GLN A 36 -11.52 -8.59 -2.97
CA GLN A 36 -11.01 -8.25 -4.31
C GLN A 36 -9.60 -7.65 -4.26
N PHE A 37 -9.29 -6.86 -3.23
CA PHE A 37 -7.97 -6.24 -3.02
C PHE A 37 -6.90 -7.28 -2.67
N GLY A 38 -7.20 -8.18 -1.73
CA GLY A 38 -6.34 -9.33 -1.40
C GLY A 38 -6.16 -10.28 -2.57
N ARG A 39 -7.15 -10.40 -3.47
CA ARG A 39 -7.04 -11.15 -4.72
C ARG A 39 -6.24 -10.44 -5.81
N SER A 40 -6.28 -9.12 -5.92
CA SER A 40 -5.44 -8.37 -6.87
C SER A 40 -3.96 -8.47 -6.49
N VAL A 41 -3.66 -8.26 -5.21
CA VAL A 41 -2.30 -8.47 -4.66
C VAL A 41 -1.94 -9.96 -4.71
N GLY A 42 -2.84 -10.85 -4.32
CA GLY A 42 -2.61 -12.30 -4.34
C GLY A 42 -2.42 -12.88 -5.75
N LYS A 43 -3.13 -12.39 -6.77
CA LYS A 43 -3.01 -12.89 -8.16
C LYS A 43 -1.71 -12.46 -8.81
N VAL A 44 -1.30 -11.20 -8.62
CA VAL A 44 -0.04 -10.69 -9.17
C VAL A 44 1.17 -11.26 -8.44
N PHE A 45 1.04 -11.50 -7.14
CA PHE A 45 2.18 -11.88 -6.31
C PHE A 45 2.19 -13.37 -5.89
N GLY A 46 1.14 -14.17 -6.13
CA GLY A 46 1.13 -15.59 -5.69
C GLY A 46 0.17 -16.54 -6.42
N LYS A 47 0.74 -17.46 -7.21
CA LYS A 47 0.14 -18.78 -7.53
C LYS A 47 1.11 -19.96 -7.32
N SER A 48 2.26 -19.73 -6.69
CA SER A 48 3.20 -20.79 -6.29
C SER A 48 3.79 -20.45 -4.92
N ASN A 49 4.46 -21.43 -4.32
CA ASN A 49 5.10 -21.43 -2.99
C ASN A 49 6.21 -20.36 -2.82
N ASP A 50 5.90 -19.11 -3.16
CA ASP A 50 6.84 -18.01 -3.30
C ASP A 50 6.83 -17.17 -2.03
N LEU A 51 8.04 -16.85 -1.55
CA LEU A 51 8.27 -16.02 -0.37
C LEU A 51 7.83 -14.54 -0.59
N PHE A 52 7.55 -14.17 -1.83
CA PHE A 52 7.38 -12.78 -2.25
C PHE A 52 6.14 -12.07 -1.67
N PRO A 53 4.92 -12.66 -1.66
CA PRO A 53 3.76 -12.08 -0.98
C PRO A 53 3.99 -11.83 0.51
N ILE A 54 4.66 -12.76 1.18
CA ILE A 54 4.95 -12.68 2.61
C ILE A 54 5.92 -11.52 2.85
N VAL A 55 7.00 -11.44 2.08
CA VAL A 55 7.97 -10.33 2.16
C VAL A 55 7.27 -9.00 1.91
N PHE A 56 6.41 -8.93 0.91
CA PHE A 56 5.67 -7.70 0.60
C PHE A 56 4.71 -7.31 1.73
N ALA A 57 3.97 -8.26 2.30
CA ALA A 57 3.09 -8.02 3.43
C ALA A 57 3.86 -7.54 4.68
N VAL A 58 5.04 -8.11 4.95
CA VAL A 58 5.93 -7.66 6.03
C VAL A 58 6.42 -6.23 5.78
N ILE A 59 6.85 -5.91 4.56
CA ILE A 59 7.26 -4.54 4.19
C ILE A 59 6.12 -3.56 4.41
N GLN A 60 4.89 -3.89 3.99
CA GLN A 60 3.72 -3.05 4.21
C GLN A 60 3.37 -2.89 5.69
N LEU A 61 3.50 -3.94 6.49
CA LEU A 61 3.24 -3.87 7.92
C LEU A 61 4.24 -2.95 8.61
N VAL A 62 5.54 -3.12 8.32
CA VAL A 62 6.62 -2.26 8.85
C VAL A 62 6.41 -0.81 8.40
N ALA A 63 6.07 -0.60 7.14
CA ALA A 63 5.74 0.70 6.60
C ALA A 63 4.57 1.38 7.32
N GLY A 64 3.46 0.68 7.49
CA GLY A 64 2.29 1.18 8.20
C GLY A 64 2.61 1.51 9.66
N ALA A 65 3.42 0.68 10.32
CA ALA A 65 3.89 0.94 11.68
C ALA A 65 4.79 2.19 11.75
N LEU A 66 5.72 2.36 10.81
CA LEU A 66 6.58 3.56 10.74
C LEU A 66 5.76 4.83 10.47
N LEU A 67 4.77 4.76 9.56
CA LEU A 67 3.87 5.88 9.30
C LEU A 67 2.99 6.22 10.51
N ALA A 68 2.53 5.21 11.27
CA ALA A 68 1.79 5.45 12.50
C ALA A 68 2.70 6.05 13.60
N LEU A 69 3.92 5.52 13.78
CA LEU A 69 4.86 6.00 14.80
C LEU A 69 5.31 7.43 14.52
N SER A 70 5.55 7.76 13.25
CA SER A 70 5.95 9.11 12.85
C SER A 70 4.91 10.17 13.19
N LEU A 71 3.62 9.81 13.30
CA LEU A 71 2.58 10.73 13.76
C LEU A 71 2.79 11.24 15.19
N PHE A 72 3.44 10.45 16.04
CA PHE A 72 3.62 10.75 17.46
C PHE A 72 5.07 11.09 17.82
N ILE A 73 6.04 10.63 17.03
CA ILE A 73 7.48 10.74 17.30
C ILE A 73 8.18 11.26 16.05
N ASP A 74 9.03 12.28 16.19
CA ASP A 74 9.92 12.71 15.11
C ASP A 74 10.99 11.63 14.89
N ILE A 75 10.88 10.88 13.78
CA ILE A 75 11.83 9.83 13.43
C ILE A 75 13.04 10.49 12.76
N PRO A 76 14.26 10.41 13.34
CA PRO A 76 15.41 11.07 12.77
C PRO A 76 15.89 10.40 11.47
N GLY A 77 16.26 11.23 10.49
CA GLY A 77 17.01 10.82 9.31
C GLY A 77 16.17 10.46 8.08
N ARG A 78 16.75 9.68 7.16
CA ARG A 78 16.18 9.37 5.84
C ARG A 78 15.29 8.13 5.83
N ILE A 79 14.96 7.56 6.99
CA ILE A 79 14.31 6.25 7.08
C ILE A 79 12.86 6.32 6.56
N LEU A 80 12.05 7.25 7.07
CA LEU A 80 10.69 7.51 6.60
C LEU A 80 10.59 7.75 5.09
N PRO A 81 11.31 8.72 4.51
CA PRO A 81 11.19 9.01 3.08
C PRO A 81 11.68 7.84 2.22
N ILE A 82 12.70 7.09 2.64
CA ILE A 82 13.14 5.88 1.92
C ILE A 82 12.06 4.79 1.98
N SER A 83 11.48 4.53 3.15
CA SER A 83 10.39 3.55 3.30
C SER A 83 9.19 3.92 2.43
N LEU A 84 8.76 5.18 2.48
CA LEU A 84 7.70 5.74 1.62
C LEU A 84 7.98 5.54 0.14
N LEU A 85 9.21 5.84 -0.30
CA LEU A 85 9.63 5.67 -1.69
C LEU A 85 9.58 4.20 -2.12
N ILE A 86 10.07 3.28 -1.27
CA ILE A 86 10.01 1.85 -1.54
C ILE A 86 8.56 1.41 -1.73
N ILE A 87 7.68 1.75 -0.79
CA ILE A 87 6.26 1.36 -0.89
C ILE A 87 5.62 1.96 -2.14
N PHE A 88 5.90 3.23 -2.44
CA PHE A 88 5.41 3.89 -3.63
C PHE A 88 5.80 3.14 -4.92
N ILE A 89 7.07 2.76 -5.05
CA ILE A 89 7.56 2.00 -6.21
C ILE A 89 6.86 0.64 -6.28
N PHE A 90 6.81 -0.11 -5.18
CA PHE A 90 6.15 -1.41 -5.16
C PHE A 90 4.65 -1.30 -5.49
N TRP A 91 3.98 -0.27 -4.99
CA TRP A 91 2.57 -0.03 -5.27
C TRP A 91 2.34 0.31 -6.75
N ALA A 92 3.20 1.15 -7.33
CA ALA A 92 3.16 1.45 -8.77
C ALA A 92 3.36 0.20 -9.62
N ILE A 93 4.33 -0.67 -9.26
CA ILE A 93 4.57 -1.95 -9.94
C ILE A 93 3.34 -2.86 -9.82
N SER A 94 2.75 -2.97 -8.63
CA SER A 94 1.52 -3.75 -8.40
C SER A 94 0.37 -3.29 -9.31
N ILE A 95 0.17 -1.97 -9.45
CA ILE A 95 -0.83 -1.41 -10.36
C ILE A 95 -0.53 -1.80 -11.80
N ALA A 96 0.72 -1.62 -12.24
CA ALA A 96 1.13 -1.94 -13.61
C ALA A 96 0.90 -3.43 -13.94
N MET A 97 1.30 -4.33 -13.04
CA MET A 97 1.09 -5.76 -13.24
C MET A 97 -0.40 -6.12 -13.25
N THR A 98 -1.16 -5.68 -12.25
CA THR A 98 -2.57 -6.09 -12.09
C THR A 98 -3.46 -5.54 -13.21
N PHE A 99 -3.31 -4.25 -13.53
CA PHE A 99 -4.28 -3.52 -14.35
C PHE A 99 -3.80 -3.28 -15.79
N VAL A 100 -2.49 -3.32 -16.04
CA VAL A 100 -1.94 -3.08 -17.39
C VAL A 100 -1.50 -4.39 -18.05
N LEU A 101 -0.82 -5.28 -17.32
CA LEU A 101 -0.31 -6.53 -17.88
C LEU A 101 -1.33 -7.68 -17.83
N ASP A 102 -1.99 -7.89 -16.69
CA ASP A 102 -2.82 -9.09 -16.50
C ASP A 102 -4.28 -8.92 -16.90
N ASN A 103 -4.89 -7.75 -16.67
CA ASN A 103 -6.35 -7.55 -16.80
C ASN A 103 -6.70 -6.23 -17.50
N LEU A 104 -6.02 -5.89 -18.59
CA LEU A 104 -6.29 -4.65 -19.31
C LEU A 104 -7.73 -4.62 -19.84
N PHE A 105 -8.55 -3.71 -19.30
CA PHE A 105 -9.97 -3.53 -19.63
C PHE A 105 -10.89 -4.71 -19.32
N GLU A 106 -10.42 -5.70 -18.58
CA GLU A 106 -11.24 -6.83 -18.14
C GLU A 106 -11.83 -6.60 -16.74
N PRO A 107 -13.05 -7.09 -16.46
CA PRO A 107 -14.01 -7.73 -17.38
C PRO A 107 -14.75 -6.72 -18.29
N ASN A 108 -14.79 -5.45 -17.91
CA ASN A 108 -15.18 -4.33 -18.77
C ASN A 108 -14.50 -3.05 -18.29
N PHE A 109 -14.42 -2.04 -19.16
CA PHE A 109 -13.69 -0.79 -18.90
C PHE A 109 -14.15 -0.08 -17.62
N LEU A 110 -15.47 -0.03 -17.36
CA LEU A 110 -16.02 0.66 -16.18
C LEU A 110 -15.62 -0.03 -14.88
N VAL A 111 -15.70 -1.37 -14.84
CA VAL A 111 -15.29 -2.16 -13.67
C VAL A 111 -13.78 -2.04 -13.46
N TRP A 112 -12.98 -2.18 -14.52
CA TRP A 112 -11.53 -1.98 -14.48
C TRP A 112 -11.16 -0.61 -13.93
N LEU A 113 -11.80 0.46 -14.44
CA LEU A 113 -11.56 1.84 -14.00
C LEU A 113 -11.98 2.04 -12.54
N SER A 114 -13.11 1.46 -12.13
CA SER A 114 -13.59 1.53 -10.75
C SER A 114 -12.65 0.86 -9.76
N GLN A 115 -11.92 -0.18 -10.19
CA GLN A 115 -10.94 -0.89 -9.37
C GLN A 115 -9.56 -0.21 -9.40
N LEU A 116 -9.18 0.39 -10.53
CA LEU A 116 -7.94 1.14 -10.68
C LEU A 116 -7.97 2.48 -9.92
N SER A 117 -9.10 3.18 -9.94
CA SER A 117 -9.23 4.53 -9.37
C SER A 117 -8.79 4.60 -7.89
N PRO A 118 -9.27 3.74 -6.98
CA PRO A 118 -8.79 3.72 -5.59
C PRO A 118 -7.28 3.49 -5.47
N GLN A 119 -6.69 2.67 -6.36
CA GLN A 119 -5.25 2.40 -6.34
C GLN A 119 -4.43 3.64 -6.70
N LEU A 120 -4.90 4.41 -7.69
CA LEU A 120 -4.27 5.68 -8.06
C LEU A 120 -4.42 6.74 -6.96
N VAL A 121 -5.56 6.77 -6.26
CA VAL A 121 -5.75 7.64 -5.10
C VAL A 121 -4.74 7.31 -4.01
N ILE A 122 -4.54 6.03 -3.71
CA ILE A 122 -3.55 5.60 -2.71
C ILE A 122 -2.13 5.97 -3.15
N LEU A 123 -1.78 5.73 -4.42
CA LEU A 123 -0.48 6.11 -4.98
C LEU A 123 -0.24 7.62 -4.87
N THR A 124 -1.28 8.43 -5.12
CA THR A 124 -1.22 9.89 -4.99
C THR A 124 -1.09 10.30 -3.52
N ALA A 125 -1.83 9.66 -2.62
CA ALA A 125 -1.73 9.92 -1.18
C ALA A 125 -0.32 9.62 -0.65
N LEU A 126 0.27 8.49 -1.05
CA LEU A 126 1.66 8.14 -0.75
C LEU A 126 2.63 9.23 -1.22
N TRP A 127 2.45 9.72 -2.45
CA TRP A 127 3.30 10.78 -3.00
C TRP A 127 3.18 12.10 -2.22
N ILE A 128 1.96 12.45 -1.79
CA ILE A 128 1.72 13.65 -0.97
C ILE A 128 2.43 13.51 0.38
N VAL A 129 2.31 12.36 1.06
CA VAL A 129 3.05 12.08 2.32
C VAL A 129 4.55 12.16 2.11
N PHE A 130 5.06 11.53 1.07
CA PHE A 130 6.48 11.55 0.76
C PHE A 130 7.04 12.96 0.53
N ARG A 131 6.25 13.88 -0.03
CA ARG A 131 6.66 15.27 -0.30
C ARG A 131 6.57 16.18 0.92
N ALA A 132 5.81 15.79 1.93
CA ALA A 132 5.58 16.59 3.14
C ALA A 132 6.56 16.26 4.28
N GLU A 133 7.18 15.08 4.23
CA GLU A 133 8.30 14.67 5.11
C GLU A 133 9.64 15.16 4.53
#